data_AF-A0A9D5FPV3-F1
#
_entry.id   AF-A0A9D5FPV3-F1
#
_cell.length_a   1.000
_cell.length_b   1.000
_cell.length_c   1.000
_cell.angle_alpha   90.00
_cell.angle_beta   90.00
_cell.angle_gamma   90.00
#
_symmetry.space_group_name_H-M   'P 1'
#
loop_
_entity.id
_entity.type
_entity.pdbx_description
1 polymer ?
#
loop_
_entity_poly.entity_id
_entity_poly.type
_entity_poly.pdbx_seq_one_letter_code
_entity_poly.pdbx_strand_id
1 'polypeptide(L)'
;MTTRTYVKTLLIVALVVSAMGGFLLHFRVHSPLEHSFGIVPYVAGILSVLLVPILLSFRRTLDYGYILNGMLVIVGTVTMTHFAIDHWPTPFSIGGLLFKTTLADILILGTKFFVGKAIFDLELHGYDPNRPKEGIWWRYPNLGWWWIHFAAISVVYGLGYFFWR
;
A
#
# COMPACT_ATOMS: atom_id res chain seq x y z
N MET A 1 2.94 -21.75 -21.08
CA MET A 1 3.07 -20.52 -20.26
C MET A 1 4.49 -20.45 -19.74
N THR A 2 5.21 -19.33 -19.86
CA THR A 2 6.58 -19.23 -19.31
C THR A 2 6.53 -19.09 -17.78
N THR A 3 7.58 -19.49 -17.07
CA THR A 3 7.69 -19.33 -15.61
C THR A 3 7.49 -17.88 -15.19
N ARG A 4 8.06 -16.92 -15.93
CA ARG A 4 7.84 -15.48 -15.70
C ARG A 4 6.37 -15.10 -15.79
N THR A 5 5.67 -15.53 -16.84
CA THR A 5 4.24 -15.24 -17.03
C THR A 5 3.42 -15.84 -15.89
N TYR A 6 3.72 -17.07 -15.49
CA TYR A 6 3.04 -17.74 -14.38
C TYR A 6 3.21 -17.00 -13.06
N VAL A 7 4.45 -16.68 -12.68
CA VAL A 7 4.75 -15.93 -11.45
C VAL A 7 4.09 -14.54 -11.48
N LYS A 8 4.16 -13.84 -12.61
CA LYS A 8 3.48 -12.54 -12.76
C LYS A 8 1.97 -12.67 -12.53
N THR A 9 1.32 -13.64 -13.16
CA THR A 9 -0.12 -13.85 -12.98
C THR A 9 -0.47 -14.13 -11.52
N LEU A 10 0.28 -14.99 -10.83
CA LEU A 10 0.07 -15.25 -9.41
C LEU A 10 0.22 -13.99 -8.56
N LEU A 11 1.24 -13.17 -8.82
CA LEU A 11 1.46 -11.92 -8.09
C LEU A 11 0.34 -10.90 -8.35
N ILE A 12 -0.15 -10.79 -9.59
CA ILE A 12 -1.28 -9.92 -9.92
C ILE A 12 -2.56 -10.39 -9.22
N VAL A 13 -2.82 -11.70 -9.20
CA VAL A 13 -3.96 -12.26 -8.46
C VAL A 13 -3.83 -11.99 -6.97
N ALA A 14 -2.65 -12.22 -6.38
CA ALA A 14 -2.39 -11.90 -4.97
C ALA A 14 -2.62 -10.42 -4.69
N LEU A 15 -2.15 -9.53 -5.57
CA LEU A 15 -2.34 -8.08 -5.44
C LEU A 15 -3.83 -7.70 -5.44
N VAL A 16 -4.61 -8.23 -6.39
CA VAL A 16 -6.06 -7.99 -6.50
C VAL A 16 -6.78 -8.50 -5.26
N VAL A 17 -6.51 -9.73 -4.82
CA VAL A 17 -7.17 -10.35 -3.68
C VAL A 17 -6.83 -9.61 -2.38
N SER A 18 -5.56 -9.25 -2.16
CA SER A 18 -5.15 -8.45 -1.00
C SER A 18 -5.78 -7.06 -1.01
N ALA A 19 -5.80 -6.38 -2.16
CA ALA A 19 -6.44 -5.07 -2.30
C ALA A 19 -7.94 -5.15 -2.06
N MET A 20 -8.61 -6.18 -2.58
CA MET A 20 -10.04 -6.39 -2.41
C MET A 20 -10.39 -6.75 -0.96
N GLY A 21 -9.59 -7.58 -0.30
CA GLY A 21 -9.74 -7.87 1.13
C GLY A 21 -9.67 -6.60 1.98
N GLY A 22 -8.64 -5.77 1.78
CA GLY A 22 -8.52 -4.48 2.48
C GLY A 22 -9.67 -3.51 2.17
N PHE A 23 -10.12 -3.47 0.92
CA PHE A 23 -11.25 -2.63 0.51
C PHE A 23 -12.58 -3.06 1.16
N LEU A 24 -12.84 -4.36 1.21
CA LEU A 24 -14.04 -4.91 1.87
C LEU A 24 -14.01 -4.70 3.39
N LEU A 25 -12.83 -4.75 4.01
CA LEU A 25 -12.66 -4.40 5.43
C LEU A 25 -13.03 -2.92 5.67
N HIS A 26 -12.58 -2.01 4.81
CA HIS A 26 -12.98 -0.60 4.89
C HIS A 26 -14.50 -0.40 4.75
N PHE A 27 -15.14 -1.10 3.81
CA PHE A 27 -16.60 -1.07 3.65
C PHE A 27 -17.36 -1.59 4.86
N ARG A 28 -16.78 -2.55 5.60
CA ARG A 28 -17.39 -3.09 6.80
C ARG A 28 -17.29 -2.15 7.99
N VAL A 29 -16.17 -1.43 8.10
CA VAL A 29 -15.85 -0.61 9.29
C VAL A 29 -16.36 0.81 9.18
N HIS A 30 -16.38 1.39 7.98
CA HIS A 30 -16.90 2.74 7.74
C HIS A 30 -18.03 2.71 6.70
N SER A 31 -19.02 3.59 6.88
CA SER A 31 -20.00 3.91 5.83
C SER A 31 -19.44 5.05 4.96
N PRO A 32 -19.52 4.97 3.62
CA PRO A 32 -19.05 6.04 2.73
C PRO A 32 -19.78 7.36 2.90
N LEU A 33 -20.95 7.33 3.52
CA LEU A 33 -21.92 8.42 3.57
C LEU A 33 -21.94 9.14 4.92
N GLU A 34 -21.24 8.62 5.94
CA GLU A 34 -21.32 9.16 7.31
C GLU A 34 -20.38 10.35 7.56
N HIS A 35 -19.32 10.51 6.78
CA HIS A 35 -18.35 11.60 6.96
C HIS A 35 -17.95 12.25 5.63
N SER A 36 -17.76 13.58 5.62
CA SER A 36 -17.43 14.38 4.43
C SER A 36 -16.13 13.95 3.73
N PHE A 37 -15.22 13.29 4.45
CA PHE A 37 -13.96 12.72 3.92
C PHE A 37 -14.03 11.21 3.68
N GLY A 38 -15.17 10.57 3.95
CA GLY A 38 -15.36 9.13 3.87
C GLY A 38 -15.10 8.57 2.47
N ILE A 39 -15.33 9.35 1.41
CA ILE A 39 -15.17 8.92 0.02
C ILE A 39 -13.72 8.60 -0.38
N VAL A 40 -12.73 9.23 0.25
CA VAL A 40 -11.31 9.12 -0.13
C VAL A 40 -10.79 7.68 0.01
N PRO A 41 -10.96 6.99 1.16
CA PRO A 41 -10.66 5.56 1.27
C PRO A 41 -11.33 4.68 0.21
N TYR A 42 -12.56 5.00 -0.22
CA TYR A 42 -13.25 4.20 -1.24
C TYR A 42 -12.63 4.37 -2.62
N VAL A 43 -12.37 5.61 -3.01
CA VAL A 43 -11.68 5.89 -4.28
C VAL A 43 -10.30 5.24 -4.27
N ALA A 44 -9.55 5.38 -3.18
CA ALA A 44 -8.25 4.71 -3.01
C ALA A 44 -8.35 3.18 -3.12
N GLY A 45 -9.40 2.58 -2.56
CA GLY A 45 -9.71 1.16 -2.69
C GLY A 45 -10.01 0.73 -4.12
N ILE A 46 -10.87 1.45 -4.84
CA ILE A 46 -11.18 1.18 -6.26
C ILE A 46 -9.92 1.26 -7.12
N LEU A 47 -9.12 2.31 -6.93
CA LEU A 47 -7.85 2.47 -7.64
C LEU A 47 -6.90 1.32 -7.32
N SER A 48 -6.88 0.85 -6.06
CA SER A 48 -6.04 -0.27 -5.63
C SER A 48 -6.46 -1.61 -6.21
N VAL A 49 -7.77 -1.88 -6.32
CA VAL A 49 -8.32 -3.15 -6.79
C VAL A 49 -8.30 -3.26 -8.31
N LEU A 50 -8.56 -2.14 -9.01
CA LEU A 50 -8.70 -2.14 -10.46
C LEU A 50 -7.49 -1.51 -11.15
N LEU A 51 -7.22 -0.23 -10.88
CA LEU A 51 -6.26 0.52 -11.67
C LEU A 51 -4.82 0.05 -11.46
N VAL A 52 -4.39 -0.18 -10.21
CA VAL A 52 -3.02 -0.60 -9.92
C VAL A 52 -2.67 -1.95 -10.59
N PRO A 53 -3.48 -3.02 -10.47
CA PRO A 53 -3.23 -4.28 -11.18
C PRO A 53 -3.21 -4.13 -12.70
N ILE A 54 -4.08 -3.31 -13.27
CA ILE A 54 -4.10 -3.01 -14.71
C ILE A 54 -2.77 -2.35 -15.12
N LEU A 55 -2.36 -1.29 -14.42
CA LEU A 55 -1.11 -0.57 -14.73
C LEU A 55 0.13 -1.48 -14.60
N LEU A 56 0.18 -2.34 -13.58
CA LEU A 56 1.27 -3.28 -13.37
C LEU A 56 1.26 -4.46 -14.36
N SER A 57 0.15 -4.70 -15.04
CA SER A 57 0.04 -5.74 -16.06
C SER A 57 0.77 -5.36 -17.35
N PHE A 58 0.89 -4.07 -17.67
CA PHE A 58 1.53 -3.62 -18.91
C PHE A 58 2.89 -2.96 -18.66
N ARG A 59 3.88 -3.36 -19.46
CA ARG A 59 5.26 -2.84 -19.34
C ARG A 59 5.34 -1.32 -19.52
N ARG A 60 4.50 -0.75 -20.39
CA ARG A 60 4.45 0.70 -20.68
C ARG A 60 3.92 1.53 -19.51
N THR A 61 3.16 0.93 -18.60
CA THR A 61 2.54 1.61 -17.47
C THR A 61 3.06 1.14 -16.11
N LEU A 62 4.11 0.32 -16.13
CA LEU A 62 4.63 -0.34 -14.94
C LEU A 62 5.09 0.67 -13.88
N ASP A 63 5.83 1.71 -14.28
CA ASP A 63 6.31 2.76 -13.38
C ASP A 63 5.14 3.52 -12.72
N TYR A 64 4.11 3.87 -13.49
CA TYR A 64 2.91 4.52 -12.95
C TYR A 64 2.17 3.61 -11.96
N GLY A 65 2.02 2.32 -12.29
CA GLY A 65 1.41 1.35 -11.39
C GLY A 65 2.18 1.20 -10.09
N TYR A 66 3.51 1.20 -10.15
CA TYR A 66 4.36 1.09 -8.98
C TYR A 66 4.32 2.32 -8.08
N ILE A 67 4.44 3.51 -8.68
CA ILE A 67 4.33 4.79 -7.96
C ILE A 67 2.95 4.91 -7.30
N LEU A 68 1.87 4.66 -8.06
CA LEU A 68 0.52 4.72 -7.53
C LEU A 68 0.31 3.72 -6.38
N ASN A 69 0.79 2.48 -6.53
CA ASN A 69 0.67 1.45 -5.50
C ASN A 69 1.30 1.90 -4.18
N GLY A 70 2.54 2.37 -4.20
CA GLY A 70 3.22 2.77 -2.97
C GLY A 70 2.73 4.10 -2.41
N MET A 71 2.31 5.06 -3.23
CA MET A 71 1.72 6.30 -2.73
C MET A 71 0.38 6.05 -2.01
N LEU A 72 -0.47 5.18 -2.55
CA LEU A 72 -1.71 4.76 -1.88
C LEU A 72 -1.42 4.06 -0.55
N VAL A 73 -0.36 3.24 -0.49
CA VAL A 73 0.05 2.58 0.74
C VAL A 73 0.57 3.58 1.77
N ILE A 74 1.46 4.49 1.40
CA ILE A 74 1.98 5.52 2.32
C ILE A 74 0.85 6.36 2.89
N VAL A 75 -0.01 6.92 2.02
CA VAL A 75 -1.13 7.78 2.46
C VAL A 75 -2.04 6.99 3.40
N GLY A 76 -2.42 5.76 3.04
CA GLY A 76 -3.23 4.91 3.89
C GLY A 76 -2.58 4.60 5.24
N THR A 77 -1.29 4.26 5.25
CA THR A 77 -0.56 3.99 6.50
C THR A 77 -0.49 5.21 7.41
N VAL A 78 -0.18 6.40 6.87
CA VAL A 78 -0.10 7.63 7.67
C VAL A 78 -1.45 7.96 8.30
N THR A 79 -2.53 7.96 7.50
CA THR A 79 -3.87 8.30 8.00
C THR A 79 -4.41 7.26 8.97
N MET A 80 -4.20 5.97 8.69
CA MET A 80 -4.62 4.89 9.60
C MET A 80 -3.82 4.88 10.89
N THR A 81 -2.53 5.21 10.85
CA THR A 81 -1.70 5.33 12.06
C THR A 81 -2.21 6.45 12.95
N HIS A 82 -2.52 7.62 12.37
CA HIS A 82 -3.14 8.71 13.13
C HIS A 82 -4.47 8.26 13.77
N PHE A 83 -5.34 7.59 13.01
CA PHE A 83 -6.60 7.06 13.55
C PHE A 83 -6.40 6.05 14.69
N ALA A 84 -5.38 5.18 14.60
CA ALA A 84 -5.04 4.24 15.66
C ALA A 84 -4.54 4.91 16.94
N ILE A 85 -3.81 6.04 16.80
CA ILE A 85 -3.35 6.83 17.94
C ILE A 85 -4.55 7.50 18.62
N ASP A 86 -5.48 8.07 17.86
CA ASP A 86 -6.67 8.73 18.41
C ASP A 86 -7.62 7.74 19.11
N HIS A 87 -7.69 6.49 18.62
CA HIS A 87 -8.55 5.42 19.16
C HIS A 87 -7.74 4.36 19.93
N TRP A 88 -6.76 4.80 20.70
CA TRP A 88 -5.88 3.90 21.42
C TRP A 88 -6.66 2.98 22.39
N PRO A 89 -6.41 1.65 22.38
CA PRO A 89 -7.18 0.72 23.20
C PRO A 89 -6.91 0.92 24.69
N THR A 90 -7.97 1.20 25.46
CA THR A 90 -7.94 1.28 26.93
C THR A 90 -8.88 0.24 27.55
N PRO A 91 -8.40 -0.69 28.40
CA PRO A 91 -7.00 -0.88 28.81
C PRO A 91 -6.12 -1.45 27.68
N PHE A 92 -4.82 -1.18 27.75
CA PHE A 92 -3.87 -1.68 26.77
C PHE A 92 -3.86 -3.21 26.74
N SER A 93 -4.00 -3.78 25.55
CA SER A 93 -3.85 -5.21 25.31
C SER A 93 -3.34 -5.44 23.89
N ILE A 94 -2.50 -6.46 23.70
CA ILE A 94 -1.97 -6.82 22.37
C ILE A 94 -3.11 -7.20 21.42
N GLY A 95 -4.12 -7.94 21.92
CA GLY A 95 -5.32 -8.24 21.16
C GLY A 95 -6.13 -6.99 20.79
N GLY A 96 -6.22 -6.01 21.69
CA GLY A 96 -6.81 -4.71 21.40
C GLY A 96 -6.03 -3.96 20.32
N LEU A 97 -4.70 -3.96 20.38
CA LEU A 97 -3.86 -3.34 19.36
C LEU A 97 -4.06 -3.99 18.00
N LEU A 98 -4.06 -5.33 17.91
CA LEU A 98 -4.18 -6.04 16.63
C LEU A 98 -5.59 -6.01 16.04
N PHE A 99 -6.64 -6.11 16.87
CA PHE A 99 -8.00 -6.30 16.37
C PHE A 99 -8.94 -5.11 16.60
N LYS A 100 -8.56 -4.14 17.43
CA LYS A 100 -9.36 -2.92 17.68
C LYS A 100 -8.70 -1.65 17.14
N THR A 101 -7.51 -1.75 16.56
CA THR A 101 -6.87 -0.64 15.83
C THR A 101 -6.65 -1.03 14.37
N THR A 102 -6.18 -0.08 13.58
CA THR A 102 -5.88 -0.25 12.15
C THR A 102 -4.54 -0.94 11.87
N LEU A 103 -3.84 -1.44 12.90
CA LEU A 103 -2.54 -2.10 12.72
C LEU A 103 -2.61 -3.30 11.77
N ALA A 104 -3.62 -4.17 11.91
CA ALA A 104 -3.79 -5.31 11.01
C ALA A 104 -4.02 -4.85 9.56
N ASP A 105 -4.81 -3.79 9.36
CA ASP A 105 -5.06 -3.24 8.03
C ASP A 105 -3.78 -2.66 7.42
N ILE A 106 -2.97 -1.94 8.21
CA ILE A 106 -1.66 -1.41 7.78
C ILE A 106 -0.74 -2.55 7.32
N LEU A 107 -0.72 -3.69 8.01
CA LEU A 107 0.07 -4.86 7.60
C LEU A 107 -0.42 -5.47 6.27
N ILE A 108 -1.74 -5.47 6.02
CA ILE A 108 -2.32 -5.88 4.74
C ILE A 108 -1.90 -4.90 3.63
N LEU A 109 -1.95 -3.59 3.88
CA LEU A 109 -1.44 -2.57 2.96
C LEU A 109 0.06 -2.75 2.66
N GLY A 110 0.87 -3.05 3.68
CA GLY A 110 2.29 -3.35 3.52
C GLY A 110 2.53 -4.58 2.64
N THR A 111 1.75 -5.64 2.83
CA THR A 111 1.80 -6.83 1.97
C THR A 111 1.52 -6.47 0.51
N LYS A 112 0.48 -5.65 0.26
CA LYS A 112 0.13 -5.14 -1.08
C LYS A 112 1.29 -4.38 -1.72
N PHE A 113 2.01 -3.55 -0.95
CA PHE A 113 3.19 -2.83 -1.44
C PHE A 113 4.29 -3.79 -1.92
N PHE A 114 4.65 -4.78 -1.10
CA PHE A 114 5.71 -5.72 -1.44
C PHE A 114 5.35 -6.62 -2.63
N VAL A 115 4.09 -7.03 -2.76
CA VAL A 115 3.61 -7.75 -3.96
C VAL A 115 3.74 -6.88 -5.20
N GLY A 116 3.32 -5.61 -5.14
CA GLY A 116 3.49 -4.67 -6.25
C GLY A 116 4.96 -4.43 -6.62
N LYS A 117 5.84 -4.34 -5.62
CA LYS A 117 7.30 -4.27 -5.82
C LYS A 117 7.84 -5.52 -6.49
N ALA A 118 7.40 -6.70 -6.08
CA ALA A 118 7.81 -7.96 -6.69
C ALA A 118 7.41 -8.04 -8.17
N ILE A 119 6.21 -7.58 -8.53
CA ILE A 119 5.78 -7.48 -9.94
C ILE A 119 6.67 -6.51 -10.71
N PHE A 120 6.91 -5.33 -10.13
CA PHE A 120 7.77 -4.32 -10.74
C PHE A 120 9.18 -4.84 -11.01
N ASP A 121 9.81 -5.45 -10.01
CA ASP A 121 11.16 -6.00 -10.12
C ASP A 121 11.21 -7.15 -11.14
N LEU A 122 10.21 -8.03 -11.17
CA LEU A 122 10.09 -9.13 -12.13
C LEU A 122 10.00 -8.63 -13.57
N GLU A 123 9.26 -7.55 -13.80
CA GLU A 123 9.08 -6.96 -15.13
C GLU A 123 10.28 -6.11 -15.58
N LEU A 124 10.94 -5.42 -14.65
CA LEU A 124 12.09 -4.57 -14.94
C LEU A 124 13.38 -5.37 -15.13
N HIS A 125 13.63 -6.33 -14.23
CA HIS A 125 14.91 -7.04 -14.16
C HIS A 125 14.83 -8.48 -14.70
N GLY A 126 13.62 -9.00 -14.94
CA GLY A 126 13.40 -10.40 -15.27
C GLY A 126 13.46 -11.31 -14.03
N TYR A 127 13.28 -12.61 -14.26
CA TYR A 127 13.50 -13.63 -13.24
C TYR A 127 14.91 -14.19 -13.41
N ASP A 128 15.85 -13.74 -12.58
CA ASP A 128 17.20 -14.29 -12.49
C ASP A 128 17.56 -14.51 -11.01
N PRO A 129 17.56 -15.77 -10.53
CA PRO A 129 17.87 -16.07 -9.13
C PRO A 129 19.35 -15.84 -8.79
N ASN A 130 20.23 -15.75 -9.78
CA ASN A 130 21.68 -15.66 -9.61
C ASN A 130 22.23 -14.24 -9.80
N ARG A 131 21.38 -13.27 -10.15
CA ARG A 131 21.82 -11.89 -10.39
C ARG A 131 22.20 -11.20 -9.07
N PRO A 132 23.45 -10.71 -8.93
CA PRO A 132 23.83 -9.92 -7.77
C PRO A 132 23.06 -8.60 -7.77
N LYS A 133 22.31 -8.34 -6.69
CA LYS A 133 21.51 -7.12 -6.50
C LYS A 133 22.40 -6.00 -5.95
N GLU A 134 23.30 -5.48 -6.78
CA GLU A 134 24.27 -4.47 -6.34
C GLU A 134 23.70 -3.04 -6.36
N GLY A 135 23.94 -2.31 -5.26
CA GLY A 135 24.50 -0.95 -5.35
C GLY A 135 23.62 0.28 -5.17
N ILE A 136 22.27 0.23 -5.25
CA ILE A 136 21.48 1.48 -5.19
C ILE A 136 20.20 1.36 -4.37
N TRP A 137 20.32 1.03 -3.09
CA TRP A 137 19.17 0.79 -2.20
C TRP A 137 18.32 2.06 -1.92
N TRP A 138 18.87 3.25 -2.20
CA TRP A 138 18.29 4.55 -1.84
C TRP A 138 17.54 5.29 -2.96
N ARG A 139 17.80 4.98 -4.23
CA ARG A 139 17.16 5.67 -5.36
C ARG A 139 15.96 4.88 -5.88
N TYR A 140 15.07 5.55 -6.61
CA TYR A 140 14.03 4.87 -7.37
C TYR A 140 14.64 3.69 -8.15
N PRO A 141 14.05 2.49 -8.10
CA PRO A 141 12.77 2.10 -7.50
C PRO A 141 12.92 1.39 -6.13
N ASN A 142 14.02 1.59 -5.41
CA ASN A 142 14.36 0.85 -4.20
C ASN A 142 13.72 1.42 -2.92
N LEU A 143 13.81 0.65 -1.83
CA LEU A 143 13.10 0.94 -0.58
C LEU A 143 13.49 2.28 0.05
N GLY A 144 14.73 2.73 -0.07
CA GLY A 144 15.13 4.02 0.50
C GLY A 144 14.38 5.21 -0.12
N TRP A 145 14.02 5.13 -1.41
CA TRP A 145 13.18 6.14 -2.04
C TRP A 145 11.80 6.21 -1.38
N TRP A 146 11.21 5.06 -1.07
CA TRP A 146 9.92 4.98 -0.38
C TRP A 146 9.98 5.43 1.07
N TRP A 147 11.06 5.13 1.80
CA TRP A 147 11.24 5.63 3.16
C TRP A 147 11.30 7.16 3.22
N ILE A 148 11.96 7.80 2.25
CA ILE A 148 11.99 9.25 2.14
C ILE A 148 10.58 9.80 1.92
N HIS A 149 9.80 9.21 1.01
CA HIS A 149 8.43 9.66 0.74
C HIS A 149 7.50 9.40 1.92
N PHE A 150 7.66 8.27 2.61
CA PHE A 150 6.93 7.96 3.84
C PHE A 150 7.20 9.02 4.91
N ALA A 151 8.47 9.34 5.17
CA ALA A 151 8.86 10.38 6.12
C ALA A 151 8.32 11.75 5.71
N ALA A 152 8.51 12.15 4.44
CA ALA A 152 8.05 13.44 3.93
C ALA A 152 6.53 13.62 4.04
N ILE A 153 5.74 12.60 3.63
CA ILE A 153 4.29 12.64 3.72
C ILE A 153 3.83 12.64 5.17
N SER A 154 4.48 11.88 6.06
CA SER A 154 4.18 11.89 7.49
C SER A 154 4.38 13.28 8.10
N VAL A 155 5.48 13.96 7.75
CA VAL A 155 5.76 15.33 8.20
C VAL A 155 4.74 16.32 7.65
N VAL A 156 4.46 16.29 6.34
CA VAL A 156 3.48 17.20 5.73
C VAL A 156 2.09 17.01 6.33
N TYR A 157 1.65 15.77 6.49
CA TYR A 157 0.38 15.45 7.12
C TYR A 157 0.33 15.93 8.58
N GLY A 158 1.38 15.64 9.36
CA GLY A 158 1.49 16.06 10.76
C GLY A 158 1.46 17.59 10.90
N LEU A 159 2.26 18.31 10.12
CA LEU A 159 2.25 19.78 10.12
C LEU A 159 0.87 20.32 9.73
N GLY A 160 0.24 19.76 8.70
CA GLY A 160 -1.13 20.12 8.30
C GLY A 160 -2.12 19.95 9.45
N TYR A 161 -2.04 18.84 10.19
CA TYR A 161 -2.87 18.61 11.38
C TYR A 161 -2.59 19.63 12.50
N PHE A 162 -1.32 19.98 12.75
CA PHE A 162 -0.95 20.96 13.78
C PHE A 162 -1.38 22.39 13.42
N PHE A 163 -1.26 22.82 12.17
CA PHE A 163 -1.58 24.19 11.74
C PHE A 163 -3.07 24.42 11.45
N TRP A 164 -3.82 23.37 11.11
CA TRP A 164 -5.26 23.44 10.82
C TRP A 164 -6.14 23.13 12.04
N ARG A 165 -5.54 22.85 13.21
CA ARG A 165 -6.23 22.92 14.51
C ARG A 165 -6.44 24.36 14.91
#